data_AF-A0A7G6WR11-F1
#
_entry.id   AF-A0A7G6WR11-F1
#
_cell.length_a   1.000
_cell.length_b   1.000
_cell.length_c   1.000
_cell.angle_alpha   90.00
_cell.angle_beta   90.00
_cell.angle_gamma   90.00
#
_symmetry.space_group_name_H-M   'P 1'
#
loop_
_entity.id
_entity.type
_entity.pdbx_description
1 polymer ?
#
loop_
_entity_poly.entity_id
_entity_poly.type
_entity_poly.pdbx_seq_one_letter_code
_entity_poly.pdbx_strand_id
1 'polypeptide(L)'
;MAVPTLALAALALSGSPAMAADQSYQSTLGQLNGSSGSATIELHVTGNQAHVLLNVSGMPATFMDMPYPHVQHIHGGAQGTCPDPSADKDGDQVISTTEGAPSYGGIVTTLSTSGDTSPAAGLDIKAAGQGAAYTIDRTFELNAETKAALEAGTAVVVVHGLDPATLSPAGAAAKSDLIPELPLAATSPALCGTLTAGQMKMPAGGAETGIAQETGTDTGALAIGGGLALIALAGGAYVVRRRTAESTA
;
A
#
# COMPACT_ATOMS: atom_id res chain seq x y z
N MET A 1 -58.45 -11.15 30.14
CA MET A 1 -57.82 -11.53 28.86
C MET A 1 -56.92 -10.38 28.45
N ALA A 2 -55.65 -10.39 28.89
CA ALA A 2 -54.69 -9.32 28.62
C ALA A 2 -53.75 -9.78 27.49
N VAL A 3 -53.65 -8.98 26.44
CA VAL A 3 -52.76 -9.19 25.29
C VAL A 3 -51.44 -8.49 25.59
N PRO A 4 -50.27 -9.14 25.48
CA PRO A 4 -49.00 -8.42 25.46
C PRO A 4 -48.65 -8.10 24.00
N THR A 5 -48.69 -6.82 23.65
CA THR A 5 -48.09 -6.28 22.43
C THR A 5 -46.57 -6.23 22.62
N LEU A 6 -45.86 -7.17 22.00
CA LEU A 6 -44.41 -7.18 21.95
C LEU A 6 -43.96 -6.22 20.83
N ALA A 7 -43.47 -5.04 21.19
CA ALA A 7 -42.89 -4.09 20.25
C ALA A 7 -41.42 -4.49 19.97
N LEU A 8 -41.17 -4.99 18.76
CA LEU A 8 -39.84 -5.31 18.25
C LEU A 8 -39.21 -4.03 17.68
N ALA A 9 -38.35 -3.37 18.46
CA ALA A 9 -37.55 -2.25 17.98
C ALA A 9 -36.44 -2.77 17.07
N ALA A 10 -36.55 -2.53 15.76
CA ALA A 10 -35.50 -2.80 14.79
C ALA A 10 -34.40 -1.74 14.92
N LEU A 11 -33.24 -2.13 15.45
CA LEU A 11 -32.01 -1.33 15.35
C LEU A 11 -31.52 -1.38 13.90
N ALA A 12 -31.77 -0.30 13.15
CA ALA A 12 -31.14 -0.07 11.86
C ALA A 12 -29.67 0.30 12.10
N LEU A 13 -28.76 -0.67 11.94
CA LEU A 13 -27.33 -0.44 11.95
C LEU A 13 -26.94 0.19 10.60
N SER A 14 -26.88 1.52 10.55
CA SER A 14 -26.28 2.25 9.42
C SER A 14 -24.77 1.98 9.41
N GLY A 15 -24.36 0.90 8.75
CA GLY A 15 -22.96 0.63 8.46
C GLY A 15 -22.44 1.66 7.46
N SER A 16 -21.77 2.71 7.95
CA SER A 16 -20.91 3.52 7.10
C SER A 16 -19.87 2.60 6.46
N PRO A 17 -19.56 2.73 5.15
CA PRO A 17 -18.49 1.94 4.57
C PRO A 17 -17.20 2.22 5.34
N ALA A 18 -16.51 1.18 5.78
CA ALA A 18 -15.17 1.30 6.32
C ALA A 18 -14.27 1.84 5.19
N MET A 19 -14.02 3.15 5.21
CA MET A 19 -12.98 3.74 4.39
C MET A 19 -11.66 3.15 4.88
N ALA A 20 -11.04 2.30 4.05
CA ALA A 20 -9.67 1.88 4.29
C ALA A 20 -8.83 3.16 4.40
N ALA A 21 -8.24 3.40 5.56
CA ALA A 21 -7.41 4.56 5.76
C ALA A 21 -6.26 4.52 4.75
N ASP A 22 -5.93 5.68 4.16
CA ASP A 22 -4.75 5.79 3.32
C ASP A 22 -3.52 5.33 4.10
N GLN A 23 -2.79 4.36 3.56
CA GLN A 23 -1.64 3.75 4.21
C GLN A 23 -0.50 3.61 3.22
N SER A 24 0.70 3.99 3.65
CA SER A 24 1.92 3.77 2.89
C SER A 24 2.66 2.56 3.47
N TYR A 25 3.31 1.80 2.59
CA TYR A 25 4.24 0.73 2.93
C TYR A 25 5.53 0.91 2.14
N GLN A 26 6.66 0.50 2.71
CA GLN A 26 7.93 0.58 2.01
C GLN A 26 8.89 -0.56 2.39
N SER A 27 9.88 -0.77 1.53
CA SER A 27 11.02 -1.62 1.81
C SER A 27 12.25 -1.22 1.01
N THR A 28 13.43 -1.53 1.55
CA THR A 28 14.67 -1.63 0.78
C THR A 28 14.96 -3.12 0.63
N LEU A 29 15.04 -3.60 -0.61
CA LEU A 29 15.28 -5.01 -0.89
C LEU A 29 16.79 -5.28 -0.87
N GLY A 30 17.17 -6.20 0.00
CA GLY A 30 18.54 -6.70 0.11
C GLY A 30 18.83 -7.80 -0.90
N GLN A 31 20.11 -8.11 -1.05
CA GLN A 31 20.61 -9.18 -1.92
C GLN A 31 20.25 -10.56 -1.36
N LEU A 32 19.83 -11.45 -2.25
CA LEU A 32 19.78 -12.88 -2.04
C LEU A 32 20.67 -13.58 -3.06
N ASN A 33 21.11 -14.80 -2.74
CA ASN A 33 21.82 -15.69 -3.66
C ASN A 33 23.05 -15.06 -4.34
N GLY A 34 23.78 -14.22 -3.61
CA GLY A 34 24.99 -13.57 -4.12
C GLY A 34 24.74 -12.57 -5.25
N SER A 35 23.52 -12.07 -5.42
CA SER A 35 23.22 -11.02 -6.40
C SER A 35 23.96 -9.73 -6.08
N SER A 36 24.18 -8.89 -7.11
CA SER A 36 24.78 -7.56 -6.99
C SER A 36 23.76 -6.42 -6.91
N GLY A 37 22.48 -6.74 -7.03
CA GLY A 37 21.42 -5.76 -7.18
C GLY A 37 21.00 -5.11 -5.87
N SER A 38 20.13 -4.11 -6.00
CA SER A 38 19.37 -3.52 -4.90
C SER A 38 18.08 -2.91 -5.44
N ALA A 39 17.08 -2.79 -4.58
CA ALA A 39 15.86 -2.09 -4.94
C ALA A 39 15.25 -1.34 -3.76
N THR A 40 14.45 -0.33 -4.08
CA THR A 40 13.51 0.31 -3.14
C THR A 40 12.11 0.19 -3.67
N ILE A 41 11.15 0.02 -2.78
CA ILE A 41 9.74 -0.01 -3.12
C ILE A 41 8.95 0.86 -2.15
N GLU A 42 8.05 1.65 -2.71
CA GLU A 42 6.99 2.37 -2.01
C GLU A 42 5.64 1.92 -2.56
N LEU A 43 4.70 1.68 -1.66
CA LEU A 43 3.33 1.28 -1.98
C LEU A 43 2.38 2.19 -1.22
N HIS A 44 1.60 3.00 -1.93
CA HIS A 44 0.57 3.85 -1.37
C HIS A 44 -0.81 3.26 -1.64
N VAL A 45 -1.52 2.91 -0.57
CA VAL A 45 -2.87 2.35 -0.65
C VAL A 45 -3.89 3.45 -0.37
N THR A 46 -4.81 3.68 -1.31
CA THR A 46 -5.94 4.61 -1.17
C THR A 46 -7.22 3.88 -1.53
N GLY A 47 -8.07 3.63 -0.54
CA GLY A 47 -9.26 2.80 -0.71
C GLY A 47 -8.88 1.39 -1.16
N ASN A 48 -9.25 1.03 -2.40
CA ASN A 48 -8.92 -0.25 -3.03
C ASN A 48 -7.83 -0.13 -4.10
N GLN A 49 -7.19 1.03 -4.23
CA GLN A 49 -6.12 1.27 -5.20
C GLN A 49 -4.76 1.22 -4.51
N ALA A 50 -3.78 0.69 -5.21
CA ALA A 50 -2.39 0.63 -4.82
C ALA A 50 -1.54 1.32 -5.88
N HIS A 51 -0.83 2.39 -5.51
CA HIS A 51 0.22 3.00 -6.32
C HIS A 51 1.58 2.45 -5.88
N VAL A 52 2.25 1.72 -6.76
CA VAL A 52 3.59 1.16 -6.55
C VAL A 52 4.62 1.99 -7.29
N LEU A 53 5.69 2.34 -6.57
CA LEU A 53 6.95 2.82 -7.13
C LEU A 53 8.07 1.86 -6.70
N LEU A 54 8.50 0.99 -7.62
CA LEU A 54 9.62 0.07 -7.44
C LEU A 54 10.79 0.55 -8.30
N ASN A 55 11.94 0.79 -7.70
CA ASN A 55 13.18 1.13 -8.40
C ASN A 55 14.20 0.02 -8.18
N VAL A 56 14.67 -0.58 -9.27
CA VAL A 56 15.63 -1.70 -9.23
C VAL A 56 16.91 -1.31 -9.96
N SER A 57 18.06 -1.71 -9.42
CA SER A 57 19.37 -1.45 -10.02
C SER A 57 20.38 -2.56 -9.70
N GLY A 58 21.45 -2.64 -10.49
CA GLY A 58 22.55 -3.60 -10.27
C GLY A 58 22.21 -5.04 -10.64
N MET A 59 21.14 -5.23 -11.43
CA MET A 59 20.74 -6.53 -11.96
C MET A 59 21.60 -6.90 -13.18
N PRO A 60 21.70 -8.19 -13.55
CA PRO A 60 22.42 -8.59 -14.74
C PRO A 60 21.74 -8.03 -16.00
N ALA A 61 22.49 -7.33 -16.85
CA ALA A 61 21.91 -6.51 -17.91
C ALA A 61 21.29 -7.34 -19.05
N THR A 62 21.88 -8.50 -19.35
CA THR A 62 21.54 -9.30 -20.51
C THR A 62 21.43 -10.78 -20.17
N PHE A 63 20.56 -11.46 -20.90
CA PHE A 63 20.44 -12.90 -20.92
C PHE A 63 20.27 -13.34 -22.38
N MET A 64 21.16 -14.20 -22.87
CA MET A 64 21.20 -14.59 -24.28
C MET A 64 21.24 -13.38 -25.25
N ASP A 65 22.11 -12.40 -24.97
CA ASP A 65 22.31 -11.16 -25.76
C ASP A 65 21.08 -10.23 -25.88
N MET A 66 20.01 -10.50 -25.15
CA MET A 66 18.83 -9.66 -25.04
C MET A 66 18.76 -9.02 -23.64
N PRO A 67 18.05 -7.90 -23.45
CA PRO A 67 17.78 -7.38 -22.12
C PRO A 67 17.19 -8.48 -21.23
N TYR A 68 17.77 -8.67 -20.04
CA TYR A 68 17.32 -9.73 -19.14
C TYR A 68 15.97 -9.34 -18.50
N PRO A 69 14.90 -10.12 -18.69
CA PRO A 69 13.67 -9.96 -17.92
C PRO A 69 13.86 -10.37 -16.46
N HIS A 70 13.50 -9.47 -15.55
CA HIS A 70 13.36 -9.74 -14.12
C HIS A 70 11.89 -9.70 -13.75
N VAL A 71 11.33 -10.84 -13.34
CA VAL A 71 9.96 -10.88 -12.78
C VAL A 71 10.01 -10.51 -11.31
N GLN A 72 8.98 -9.81 -10.85
CA GLN A 72 8.90 -9.33 -9.47
C GLN A 72 7.47 -9.41 -8.95
N HIS A 73 7.36 -9.70 -7.66
CA HIS A 73 6.08 -10.00 -7.05
C HIS A 73 6.04 -9.52 -5.60
N ILE A 74 4.82 -9.20 -5.15
CA ILE A 74 4.49 -9.23 -3.73
C ILE A 74 4.04 -10.66 -3.42
N HIS A 75 4.68 -11.25 -2.41
CA HIS A 75 4.34 -12.53 -1.83
C HIS A 75 3.64 -12.36 -0.47
N GLY A 76 2.85 -13.36 -0.10
CA GLY A 76 2.16 -13.40 1.19
C GLY A 76 1.70 -14.81 1.56
N GLY A 77 1.11 -14.94 2.75
CA GLY A 77 0.57 -16.20 3.26
C GLY A 77 1.60 -17.11 3.95
N ALA A 78 2.76 -16.57 4.33
CA ALA A 78 3.80 -17.29 5.08
C ALA A 78 4.38 -16.42 6.22
N GLN A 79 5.67 -16.58 6.54
CA GLN A 79 6.33 -15.91 7.67
C GLN A 79 6.49 -14.40 7.50
N GLY A 80 6.47 -13.90 6.26
CA GLY A 80 6.65 -12.47 5.99
C GLY A 80 8.11 -12.03 6.02
N THR A 81 9.04 -12.94 5.79
CA THR A 81 10.48 -12.68 5.89
C THR A 81 11.21 -13.12 4.63
N CYS A 82 12.39 -12.52 4.40
CA CYS A 82 13.33 -13.05 3.43
C CYS A 82 13.98 -14.33 3.97
N PRO A 83 14.19 -15.35 3.11
CA PRO A 83 14.81 -16.59 3.52
C PRO A 83 16.26 -16.36 3.97
N ASP A 84 16.67 -17.09 5.00
CA ASP A 84 18.06 -17.14 5.43
C ASP A 84 18.84 -18.23 4.65
N PRO A 85 20.18 -18.21 4.65
CA PRO A 85 20.99 -19.21 3.93
C PRO A 85 20.69 -20.67 4.27
N SER A 86 20.13 -20.98 5.44
CA SER A 86 19.72 -22.34 5.80
C SER A 86 18.48 -22.85 5.05
N ALA A 87 17.83 -21.98 4.26
CA ALA A 87 16.75 -22.37 3.36
C ALA A 87 17.23 -23.24 2.19
N ASP A 88 18.50 -23.09 1.77
CA ASP A 88 19.15 -23.98 0.78
C ASP A 88 19.26 -25.40 1.36
N LYS A 89 18.44 -26.31 0.86
CA LYS A 89 18.32 -27.70 1.34
C LYS A 89 19.12 -28.67 0.49
N ASP A 90 19.31 -28.39 -0.79
CA ASP A 90 20.06 -29.26 -1.69
C ASP A 90 21.56 -28.95 -1.73
N GLY A 91 21.97 -27.82 -1.14
CA GLY A 91 23.36 -27.43 -0.93
C GLY A 91 24.04 -26.90 -2.18
N ASP A 92 23.28 -26.45 -3.18
CA ASP A 92 23.83 -25.88 -4.42
C ASP A 92 24.29 -24.41 -4.27
N GLN A 93 24.12 -23.83 -3.07
CA GLN A 93 24.42 -22.46 -2.69
C GLN A 93 23.47 -21.41 -3.30
N VAL A 94 22.29 -21.82 -3.75
CA VAL A 94 21.23 -20.97 -4.25
C VAL A 94 19.92 -21.36 -3.58
N ILE A 95 19.31 -20.44 -2.85
CA ILE A 95 17.94 -20.60 -2.37
C ILE A 95 17.02 -20.51 -3.59
N SER A 96 16.45 -21.63 -4.00
CA SER A 96 15.45 -21.70 -5.08
C SER A 96 14.13 -21.04 -4.68
N THR A 97 13.21 -20.85 -5.63
CA THR A 97 11.90 -20.25 -5.32
C THR A 97 11.07 -21.15 -4.40
N THR A 98 11.14 -22.47 -4.59
CA THR A 98 10.47 -23.45 -3.73
C THR A 98 11.04 -23.46 -2.33
N GLU A 99 12.36 -23.33 -2.17
CA GLU A 99 13.01 -23.26 -0.86
C GLU A 99 12.75 -21.95 -0.11
N GLY A 100 12.58 -20.84 -0.84
CA GLY A 100 12.22 -19.55 -0.26
C GLY A 100 10.73 -19.42 0.12
N ALA A 101 9.86 -20.23 -0.48
CA ALA A 101 8.40 -20.16 -0.31
C ALA A 101 7.93 -20.25 1.16
N PRO A 102 8.51 -21.07 2.05
CA PRO A 102 8.15 -21.07 3.48
C PRO A 102 8.40 -19.73 4.19
N SER A 103 9.27 -18.86 3.66
CA SER A 103 9.61 -17.56 4.26
C SER A 103 8.69 -16.45 3.77
N TYR A 104 8.61 -16.25 2.45
CA TYR A 104 7.84 -15.14 1.86
C TYR A 104 6.44 -15.52 1.37
N GLY A 105 6.17 -16.81 1.11
CA GLY A 105 4.87 -17.31 0.68
C GLY A 105 4.66 -17.36 -0.84
N GLY A 106 3.40 -17.51 -1.25
CA GLY A 106 3.02 -17.53 -2.67
C GLY A 106 2.89 -16.13 -3.25
N ILE A 107 2.89 -16.02 -4.58
CA ILE A 107 2.60 -14.74 -5.26
C ILE A 107 1.16 -14.32 -4.95
N VAL A 108 0.99 -13.10 -4.44
CA VAL A 108 -0.32 -12.45 -4.27
C VAL A 108 -0.51 -11.30 -5.26
N THR A 109 0.57 -10.66 -5.70
CA THR A 109 0.53 -9.64 -6.77
C THR A 109 1.78 -9.71 -7.63
N THR A 110 1.62 -9.73 -8.94
CA THR A 110 2.69 -9.51 -9.91
C THR A 110 2.89 -8.02 -10.12
N LEU A 111 4.11 -7.53 -9.93
CA LEU A 111 4.47 -6.14 -10.17
C LEU A 111 4.92 -5.98 -11.63
N SER A 112 3.99 -5.97 -12.57
CA SER A 112 4.28 -5.84 -14.00
C SER A 112 4.41 -4.38 -14.44
N THR A 113 5.15 -4.12 -15.53
CA THR A 113 5.26 -2.79 -16.15
C THR A 113 3.98 -2.36 -16.89
N SER A 114 3.13 -3.31 -17.26
CA SER A 114 1.80 -3.06 -17.83
C SER A 114 0.91 -4.31 -17.68
N GLY A 115 -0.41 -4.16 -17.86
CA GLY A 115 -1.33 -5.31 -17.87
C GLY A 115 -1.61 -5.92 -16.50
N ASP A 116 -1.78 -7.25 -16.50
CA ASP A 116 -2.22 -8.08 -15.38
C ASP A 116 -1.24 -8.04 -14.20
N THR A 117 -1.79 -7.99 -12.98
CA THR A 117 -1.07 -7.99 -11.71
C THR A 117 -1.45 -9.20 -10.85
N SER A 118 -2.24 -10.14 -11.38
CA SER A 118 -2.59 -11.39 -10.71
C SER A 118 -1.40 -12.35 -10.61
N PRO A 119 -1.47 -13.38 -9.75
CA PRO A 119 -0.46 -14.43 -9.68
C PRO A 119 -0.26 -15.19 -11.00
N ALA A 120 -1.27 -15.26 -11.87
CA ALA A 120 -1.17 -15.94 -13.16
C ALA A 120 -0.17 -15.25 -14.12
N ALA A 121 0.06 -13.94 -13.94
CA ALA A 121 1.07 -13.17 -14.68
C ALA A 121 2.49 -13.34 -14.13
N GLY A 122 2.71 -14.15 -13.09
CA GLY A 122 3.98 -14.23 -12.37
C GLY A 122 5.20 -14.65 -13.23
N LEU A 123 4.96 -15.24 -14.40
CA LEU A 123 5.97 -15.68 -15.35
C LEU A 123 5.96 -14.87 -16.66
N ASP A 124 5.19 -13.77 -16.73
CA ASP A 124 5.14 -12.94 -17.94
C ASP A 124 6.39 -12.07 -18.08
N ILE A 125 7.39 -12.62 -18.76
CA ILE A 125 8.66 -11.96 -19.05
C ILE A 125 8.53 -10.74 -19.98
N LYS A 126 7.40 -10.57 -20.69
CA LYS A 126 7.21 -9.40 -21.57
C LYS A 126 6.80 -8.17 -20.77
N ALA A 127 6.09 -8.37 -19.66
CA ALA A 127 5.67 -7.33 -18.75
C ALA A 127 6.62 -7.17 -17.54
N ALA A 128 7.66 -8.01 -17.44
CA ALA A 128 8.75 -7.90 -16.46
C ALA A 128 9.55 -6.58 -16.59
N GLY A 129 10.29 -6.25 -15.53
CA GLY A 129 11.35 -5.24 -15.61
C GLY A 129 12.50 -5.77 -16.49
N GLN A 130 13.24 -4.89 -17.16
CA GLN A 130 14.23 -5.31 -18.16
C GLN A 130 15.60 -4.69 -17.90
N GLY A 131 16.63 -5.53 -17.98
CA GLY A 131 18.03 -5.11 -17.92
C GLY A 131 18.51 -4.70 -16.53
N ALA A 132 19.66 -4.02 -16.50
CA ALA A 132 20.41 -3.79 -15.27
C ALA A 132 19.73 -2.86 -14.26
N ALA A 133 18.84 -2.00 -14.73
CA ALA A 133 18.06 -1.09 -13.91
C ALA A 133 16.74 -0.76 -14.59
N TYR A 134 15.67 -0.67 -13.81
CA TYR A 134 14.34 -0.33 -14.29
C TYR A 134 13.47 0.22 -13.14
N THR A 135 12.38 0.89 -13.53
CA THR A 135 11.37 1.41 -12.60
C THR A 135 10.00 0.88 -12.98
N ILE A 136 9.21 0.51 -11.98
CA ILE A 136 7.79 0.22 -12.12
C ILE A 136 7.04 1.26 -11.31
N ASP A 137 6.33 2.13 -12.02
CA ASP A 137 5.54 3.21 -11.45
C ASP A 137 4.10 3.07 -11.96
N ARG A 138 3.23 2.48 -11.14
CA ARG A 138 1.88 2.09 -11.56
C ARG A 138 0.86 2.08 -10.45
N THR A 139 -0.36 2.45 -10.81
CA THR A 139 -1.56 2.18 -10.01
C THR A 139 -2.30 0.95 -10.52
N PHE A 140 -2.73 0.09 -9.60
CA PHE A 140 -3.64 -1.02 -9.88
C PHE A 140 -4.62 -1.24 -8.72
N GLU A 141 -5.65 -2.05 -8.96
CA GLU A 141 -6.58 -2.45 -7.90
C GLU A 141 -5.90 -3.47 -6.98
N LEU A 142 -5.93 -3.18 -5.67
CA LEU A 142 -5.34 -4.03 -4.65
C LEU A 142 -6.29 -5.20 -4.35
N ASN A 143 -5.82 -6.42 -4.62
CA ASN A 143 -6.58 -7.63 -4.30
C ASN A 143 -6.62 -7.89 -2.78
N ALA A 144 -7.57 -8.75 -2.38
CA ALA A 144 -7.83 -9.02 -0.98
C ALA A 144 -6.66 -9.73 -0.28
N GLU A 145 -5.97 -10.61 -0.99
CA GLU A 145 -4.84 -11.40 -0.48
C GLU A 145 -3.64 -10.49 -0.16
N THR A 146 -3.31 -9.57 -1.06
CA THR A 146 -2.24 -8.60 -0.86
C THR A 146 -2.60 -7.63 0.26
N LYS A 147 -3.85 -7.15 0.32
CA LYS A 147 -4.32 -6.33 1.42
C LYS A 147 -4.17 -7.04 2.78
N ALA A 148 -4.60 -8.31 2.86
CA ALA A 148 -4.46 -9.10 4.07
C ALA A 148 -2.98 -9.30 4.46
N ALA A 149 -2.09 -9.57 3.49
CA ALA A 149 -0.67 -9.70 3.76
C ALA A 149 -0.03 -8.39 4.26
N LEU A 150 -0.44 -7.25 3.72
CA LEU A 150 0.02 -5.93 4.16
C LEU A 150 -0.44 -5.60 5.58
N GLU A 151 -1.72 -5.86 5.90
CA GLU A 151 -2.29 -5.64 7.23
C GLU A 151 -1.69 -6.58 8.28
N ALA A 152 -1.37 -7.81 7.91
CA ALA A 152 -0.71 -8.79 8.77
C ALA A 152 0.81 -8.54 8.93
N GLY A 153 1.41 -7.64 8.14
CA GLY A 153 2.86 -7.43 8.13
C GLY A 153 3.64 -8.60 7.52
N THR A 154 3.00 -9.39 6.66
CA THR A 154 3.60 -10.58 6.02
C THR A 154 3.83 -10.42 4.53
N ALA A 155 3.65 -9.21 3.97
CA ALA A 155 3.89 -8.93 2.57
C ALA A 155 5.40 -8.78 2.30
N VAL A 156 5.93 -9.56 1.36
CA VAL A 156 7.35 -9.56 0.99
C VAL A 156 7.49 -9.34 -0.50
N VAL A 157 8.39 -8.45 -0.91
CA VAL A 157 8.66 -8.21 -2.33
C VAL A 157 9.89 -9.01 -2.73
N VAL A 158 9.77 -9.78 -3.80
CA VAL A 158 10.87 -10.57 -4.37
C VAL A 158 11.07 -10.15 -5.82
N VAL A 159 12.34 -9.97 -6.22
CA VAL A 159 12.76 -9.77 -7.61
C VAL A 159 13.63 -10.95 -8.01
N HIS A 160 13.35 -11.56 -9.16
CA HIS A 160 14.03 -12.76 -9.65
C HIS A 160 15.04 -12.47 -10.76
N GLY A 161 15.90 -13.44 -11.05
CA GLY A 161 16.86 -13.40 -12.15
C GLY A 161 18.26 -13.07 -11.66
N LEU A 162 19.06 -14.12 -11.49
CA LEU A 162 20.47 -14.09 -11.09
C LEU A 162 21.38 -14.10 -12.32
N ASP A 163 22.62 -13.65 -12.12
CA ASP A 163 23.71 -13.86 -13.08
C ASP A 163 24.28 -15.28 -12.90
N PRO A 164 24.17 -16.18 -13.89
CA PRO A 164 24.79 -17.50 -13.80
C PRO A 164 26.30 -17.46 -13.55
N ALA A 165 26.98 -16.38 -13.95
CA ALA A 165 28.43 -16.23 -13.80
C ALA A 165 28.87 -15.96 -12.34
N THR A 166 27.95 -15.55 -11.47
CA THR A 166 28.23 -15.29 -10.05
C THR A 166 27.86 -16.48 -9.15
N LEU A 167 27.26 -17.53 -9.71
CA LEU A 167 26.81 -18.69 -8.95
C LEU A 167 27.94 -19.71 -8.74
N SER A 168 27.71 -20.60 -7.75
CA SER A 168 28.53 -21.80 -7.61
C SER A 168 28.43 -22.68 -8.86
N PRO A 169 29.42 -23.55 -9.14
CA PRO A 169 29.32 -24.50 -10.26
C PRO A 169 28.07 -25.40 -10.18
N ALA A 170 27.59 -25.73 -8.98
CA ALA A 170 26.38 -26.51 -8.78
C ALA A 170 25.13 -25.70 -9.16
N GLY A 171 24.95 -24.52 -8.57
CA GLY A 171 23.80 -23.65 -8.87
C GLY A 171 23.77 -23.15 -10.32
N ALA A 172 24.93 -22.93 -10.94
CA ALA A 172 25.02 -22.57 -12.36
C ALA A 172 24.60 -23.72 -13.29
N ALA A 173 24.81 -24.98 -12.88
CA ALA A 173 24.40 -26.16 -13.63
C ALA A 173 22.96 -26.61 -13.32
N ALA A 174 22.41 -26.18 -12.18
CA ALA A 174 21.08 -26.53 -11.73
C ALA A 174 19.98 -26.01 -12.66
N LYS A 175 18.88 -26.77 -12.70
CA LYS A 175 17.66 -26.40 -13.44
C LYS A 175 16.68 -25.74 -12.50
N SER A 176 15.84 -24.87 -13.06
CA SER A 176 14.74 -24.28 -12.31
C SER A 176 13.80 -25.35 -11.77
N ASP A 177 13.43 -25.17 -10.51
CA ASP A 177 12.41 -25.92 -9.78
C ASP A 177 10.98 -25.63 -10.28
N LEU A 178 10.80 -24.52 -11.01
CA LEU A 178 9.50 -24.09 -11.53
C LEU A 178 9.32 -24.42 -13.02
N ILE A 179 10.38 -24.25 -13.82
CA ILE A 179 10.36 -24.41 -15.27
C ILE A 179 11.64 -25.18 -15.69
N PRO A 180 11.61 -26.51 -15.76
CA PRO A 180 12.81 -27.35 -15.96
C PRO A 180 13.65 -27.02 -17.19
N GLU A 181 13.06 -26.37 -18.19
CA GLU A 181 13.74 -25.90 -19.39
C GLU A 181 14.70 -24.73 -19.11
N LEU A 182 14.46 -23.96 -18.05
CA LEU A 182 15.25 -22.80 -17.66
C LEU A 182 16.36 -23.16 -16.66
N PRO A 183 17.48 -22.41 -16.65
CA PRO A 183 18.47 -22.52 -15.59
C PRO A 183 17.88 -22.03 -14.26
N LEU A 184 18.37 -22.56 -13.14
CA LEU A 184 17.95 -22.13 -11.80
C LEU A 184 18.09 -20.61 -11.62
N ALA A 185 19.18 -20.05 -12.13
CA ALA A 185 19.46 -18.62 -12.13
C ALA A 185 18.31 -17.76 -12.68
N ALA A 186 17.54 -18.24 -13.68
CA ALA A 186 16.47 -17.46 -14.29
C ALA A 186 15.25 -17.31 -13.39
N THR A 187 15.01 -18.26 -12.48
CA THR A 187 13.82 -18.27 -11.64
C THR A 187 14.12 -18.04 -10.17
N SER A 188 15.37 -18.11 -9.72
CA SER A 188 15.69 -17.91 -8.31
C SER A 188 15.59 -16.44 -7.88
N PRO A 189 15.21 -16.18 -6.61
CA PRO A 189 15.22 -14.85 -6.02
C PRO A 189 16.61 -14.19 -6.10
N ALA A 190 16.64 -12.96 -6.56
CA ALA A 190 17.82 -12.11 -6.56
C ALA A 190 17.75 -11.05 -5.46
N LEU A 191 16.59 -10.43 -5.25
CA LEU A 191 16.37 -9.42 -4.22
C LEU A 191 15.15 -9.77 -3.38
N CYS A 192 15.18 -9.40 -2.10
CA CYS A 192 14.04 -9.58 -1.21
C CYS A 192 13.95 -8.48 -0.15
N GLY A 193 12.72 -8.07 0.19
CA GLY A 193 12.46 -7.13 1.27
C GLY A 193 11.03 -7.21 1.78
N THR A 194 10.86 -7.28 3.10
CA THR A 194 9.54 -7.23 3.74
C THR A 194 9.00 -5.80 3.69
N LEU A 195 7.74 -5.64 3.27
CA LEU A 195 7.04 -4.37 3.30
C LEU A 195 6.65 -4.03 4.74
N THR A 196 6.99 -2.83 5.17
CA THR A 196 6.65 -2.31 6.49
C THR A 196 5.80 -1.07 6.37
N ALA A 197 4.85 -0.88 7.28
CA ALA A 197 4.01 0.30 7.28
C ALA A 197 4.85 1.56 7.49
N GLY A 198 4.74 2.49 6.57
CA GLY A 198 5.40 3.78 6.63
C GLY A 198 4.80 4.66 7.72
N GLN A 199 5.69 5.35 8.46
CA GLN A 199 5.28 6.40 9.39
C GLN A 199 4.86 7.70 8.69
N MET A 200 5.04 7.79 7.36
CA MET A 200 4.70 8.97 6.58
C MET A 200 3.27 8.85 6.03
N LYS A 201 2.34 9.48 6.74
CA LYS A 201 1.08 9.92 6.13
C LYS A 201 1.45 11.07 5.18
N MET A 202 1.33 10.85 3.88
CA MET A 202 1.47 11.95 2.92
C MET A 202 0.50 13.07 3.33
N PRO A 203 0.96 14.31 3.55
CA PRO A 203 0.05 15.40 3.87
C PRO A 203 -0.96 15.54 2.73
N ALA A 204 -2.23 15.28 3.03
CA ALA A 204 -3.31 15.66 2.15
C ALA A 204 -3.44 17.19 2.21
N GLY A 205 -2.70 17.89 1.36
CA GLY A 205 -2.63 19.35 1.30
C GLY A 205 -1.28 19.81 0.76
N GLY A 206 -1.29 20.80 -0.14
CA GLY A 206 -0.04 21.45 -0.57
C GLY A 206 0.70 22.00 0.65
N ALA A 207 2.04 22.03 0.60
CA ALA A 207 2.82 22.67 1.65
C ALA A 207 2.25 24.08 1.89
N GLU A 208 1.87 24.39 3.14
CA GLU A 208 1.44 25.72 3.52
C GLU A 208 2.63 26.66 3.32
N THR A 209 2.77 27.25 2.14
CA THR A 209 3.83 28.22 1.81
C THR A 209 3.59 29.59 2.45
N GLY A 210 2.86 29.63 3.58
CA GLY A 210 2.60 30.85 4.34
C GLY A 210 1.73 31.89 3.62
N ILE A 211 1.13 31.55 2.47
CA ILE A 211 0.13 32.41 1.86
C ILE A 211 -1.23 32.10 2.47
N ALA A 212 -1.81 33.08 3.16
CA ALA A 212 -3.18 32.98 3.64
C ALA A 212 -4.10 32.77 2.44
N GLN A 213 -4.71 31.59 2.35
CA GLN A 213 -5.79 31.35 1.41
C GLN A 213 -7.04 32.02 1.97
N GLU A 214 -7.28 33.26 1.51
CA GLU A 214 -8.53 33.97 1.74
C GLU A 214 -9.69 33.05 1.32
N THR A 215 -10.49 32.62 2.31
CA THR A 215 -11.77 31.97 2.03
C THR A 215 -12.68 33.01 1.41
N GLY A 216 -12.71 33.04 0.08
CA GLY A 216 -13.63 33.87 -0.69
C GLY A 216 -15.04 33.66 -0.16
N THR A 217 -15.59 34.71 0.44
CA THR A 217 -16.97 34.72 0.93
C THR A 217 -17.85 34.93 -0.28
N ASP A 218 -18.60 33.89 -0.68
CA ASP A 218 -19.57 33.96 -1.77
C ASP A 218 -20.56 35.11 -1.51
N THR A 219 -20.41 36.17 -2.30
CA THR A 219 -21.30 37.33 -2.32
C THR A 219 -22.47 37.00 -3.23
N GLY A 220 -23.56 36.53 -2.62
CA GLY A 220 -24.72 36.06 -3.37
C GLY A 220 -26.06 36.11 -2.66
N ALA A 221 -26.32 37.06 -1.74
CA ALA A 221 -27.69 37.49 -1.43
C ALA A 221 -27.70 38.78 -0.58
N LEU A 222 -27.95 39.90 -1.25
CA LEU A 222 -28.40 41.15 -0.65
C LEU A 222 -29.84 40.97 -0.12
N ALA A 223 -30.05 41.17 1.18
CA ALA A 223 -31.32 41.62 1.71
C ALA A 223 -31.09 42.44 3.00
N ILE A 224 -31.02 43.75 2.81
CA ILE A 224 -31.06 44.76 3.89
C ILE A 224 -32.45 44.68 4.53
N GLY A 225 -32.51 44.40 5.83
CA GLY A 225 -33.75 44.42 6.60
C GLY A 225 -33.48 44.38 8.09
N GLY A 226 -33.46 45.57 8.71
CA GLY A 226 -33.34 45.71 10.16
C GLY A 226 -34.45 44.99 10.92
N GLY A 227 -34.15 44.53 12.13
CA GLY A 227 -35.15 43.93 12.99
C GLY A 227 -34.56 43.22 14.19
N LEU A 228 -34.14 44.00 15.19
CA LEU A 228 -34.10 43.54 16.58
C LEU A 228 -35.49 43.02 16.94
N ALA A 229 -35.66 41.69 16.98
CA ALA A 229 -36.85 41.04 17.50
C ALA A 229 -36.47 40.28 18.77
N LEU A 230 -36.65 40.98 19.90
CA LEU A 230 -36.66 40.43 21.24
C LEU A 230 -37.76 39.37 21.33
N ILE A 231 -37.38 38.11 21.55
CA ILE A 231 -38.32 37.07 22.00
C ILE A 231 -38.31 37.08 23.53
N ALA A 232 -39.37 37.65 24.09
CA ALA A 232 -39.72 37.57 25.49
C ALA A 232 -40.41 36.22 25.78
N LEU A 233 -39.91 35.48 26.76
CA LEU A 233 -40.68 34.44 27.45
C LEU A 233 -40.44 34.53 28.97
N ALA A 234 -41.44 35.14 29.61
CA ALA A 234 -42.02 34.88 30.93
C ALA A 234 -41.15 34.36 32.11
N GLY A 235 -41.15 35.13 33.21
CA GLY A 235 -41.11 34.58 34.57
C GLY A 235 -40.46 35.48 35.62
N GLY A 236 -41.26 36.04 36.55
CA GLY A 236 -40.76 36.53 37.84
C GLY A 236 -41.09 37.99 38.16
N ALA A 237 -42.13 38.19 38.96
CA ALA A 237 -42.53 39.47 39.55
C ALA A 237 -41.46 40.04 40.50
N TYR A 238 -41.22 41.36 40.51
CA TYR A 238 -41.38 42.20 41.71
C TYR A 238 -41.17 43.71 41.45
N VAL A 239 -42.18 44.48 41.87
CA VAL A 239 -42.16 45.82 42.49
C VAL A 239 -41.70 47.05 41.69
N VAL A 240 -42.73 47.81 41.31
CA VAL A 240 -42.77 49.25 41.12
C VAL A 240 -42.42 49.99 42.42
N ARG A 241 -41.52 50.97 42.36
CA ARG A 241 -41.58 52.13 43.27
C ARG A 241 -41.20 53.42 42.54
N ARG A 242 -42.23 54.23 42.27
CA ARG A 242 -42.17 55.64 41.85
C ARG A 242 -41.61 56.53 42.96
N ARG A 243 -40.96 57.64 42.57
CA ARG A 243 -41.14 59.05 43.03
C ARG A 243 -39.96 59.91 42.52
N THR A 244 -40.12 60.77 41.51
CA THR A 244 -40.64 62.17 41.46
C THR A 244 -39.59 63.27 41.68
N ALA A 245 -39.65 64.27 40.79
CA ALA A 245 -39.07 65.63 40.82
C ALA A 245 -37.54 65.72 40.57
N GLU A 246 -36.98 66.70 39.86
CA GLU A 246 -37.48 68.03 39.48
C GLU A 246 -36.65 68.60 38.31
N SER A 247 -37.28 69.50 37.54
CA SER A 247 -36.68 70.36 36.50
C SER A 247 -35.64 71.33 37.08
N THR A 248 -34.67 71.76 36.27
CA THR A 248 -34.62 73.10 35.63
C THR A 248 -33.28 73.37 34.95
N ALA A 249 -33.40 73.97 33.75
CA ALA A 249 -32.56 74.97 33.08
C ALA A 249 -31.03 74.95 33.27
#